data_AF-A0A212JWA5-F1
#
_entry.id   AF-A0A212JWA5-F1
#
_cell.length_a   1.000
_cell.length_b   1.000
_cell.length_c   1.000
_cell.angle_alpha   90.00
_cell.angle_beta   90.00
_cell.angle_gamma   90.00
#
_symmetry.space_group_name_H-M   'P 1'
#
loop_
_entity.id
_entity.type
_entity.pdbx_description
1 polymer ?
#
loop_
_entity_poly.entity_id
_entity_poly.type
_entity_poly.pdbx_seq_one_letter_code
_entity_poly.pdbx_strand_id
1 'polypeptide(L)'
;MKTKIIYLFALISAILMVSCEDYPVDDKGLLITDKATCYMSSFNLLGSDNQSVLVRVPTYSNGDIDTINCTVKAVAKYGTNLTHVKPYCGVTDDITVTPSMGKWIDFSTPHKFTLISGNRKIKKEYTITVTIQE
;
A
#
# COMPACT_ATOMS: atom_id res chain seq x y z
N MET A 1 -56.99 20.82 1.04
CA MET A 1 -56.36 19.49 0.85
C MET A 1 -55.47 19.40 -0.38
N LYS A 2 -55.89 19.92 -1.55
CA LYS A 2 -55.14 19.84 -2.82
C LYS A 2 -53.73 20.47 -2.78
N THR A 3 -53.55 21.60 -2.10
CA THR A 3 -52.25 22.28 -1.97
C THR A 3 -51.25 21.50 -1.12
N LYS A 4 -51.70 20.82 -0.05
CA LYS A 4 -50.82 19.97 0.79
C LYS A 4 -50.33 18.72 0.04
N ILE A 5 -51.15 18.19 -0.89
CA ILE A 5 -50.79 17.06 -1.75
C ILE A 5 -49.71 17.46 -2.77
N ILE A 6 -49.76 18.69 -3.30
CA ILE A 6 -48.75 19.23 -4.22
C ILE A 6 -47.39 19.40 -3.53
N TYR A 7 -47.36 19.96 -2.31
CA TYR A 7 -46.11 20.07 -1.54
C TYR A 7 -45.54 18.71 -1.12
N LEU A 8 -46.40 17.73 -0.81
CA LEU A 8 -45.98 16.36 -0.50
C LEU A 8 -45.36 15.67 -1.72
N PHE A 9 -45.93 15.85 -2.91
CA PHE A 9 -45.37 15.35 -4.17
C PHE A 9 -44.04 16.02 -4.55
N ALA A 10 -43.93 17.34 -4.34
CA ALA A 10 -42.69 18.08 -4.57
C ALA A 10 -41.55 17.64 -3.62
N LEU A 11 -41.88 17.34 -2.36
CA LEU A 11 -40.92 16.84 -1.37
C LEU A 11 -40.43 15.42 -1.73
N ILE A 12 -41.33 14.54 -2.20
CA ILE A 12 -40.98 13.18 -2.64
C ILE A 12 -40.12 13.19 -3.91
N SER A 13 -40.39 14.10 -4.86
CA SER A 13 -39.56 14.28 -6.06
C SER A 13 -38.15 14.80 -5.76
N ALA A 14 -37.98 15.59 -4.69
CA ALA A 14 -36.67 16.08 -4.26
C ALA A 14 -35.84 14.98 -3.58
N ILE A 15 -36.49 14.01 -2.91
CA ILE A 15 -35.82 12.88 -2.25
C ILE A 15 -35.30 11.85 -3.28
N LEU A 16 -35.95 11.74 -4.45
CA LEU A 16 -35.53 10.82 -5.53
C LEU A 16 -34.29 11.28 -6.32
N MET A 17 -33.81 12.51 -6.12
CA MET A 17 -32.55 12.98 -6.72
C MET A 17 -31.31 12.66 -5.89
N VAL A 18 -31.45 11.96 -4.76
CA VAL A 18 -30.32 11.44 -3.98
C VAL A 18 -30.03 10.01 -4.45
N SER A 19 -29.47 9.86 -5.64
CA SER A 19 -29.07 8.55 -6.14
C SER A 19 -27.80 8.64 -6.99
N CYS A 20 -26.83 7.81 -6.59
CA CYS A 20 -25.51 7.56 -7.15
C CYS A 20 -24.44 8.65 -6.91
N GLU A 21 -23.76 8.58 -5.77
CA GLU A 21 -22.38 9.06 -5.70
C GLU A 21 -21.53 8.11 -6.55
N ASP A 22 -21.16 8.53 -7.77
CA ASP A 22 -20.16 7.84 -8.56
C ASP A 22 -18.81 7.98 -7.87
N TYR A 23 -18.39 6.93 -7.15
CA TYR A 23 -17.08 6.92 -6.52
C TYR A 23 -15.98 6.86 -7.59
N PRO A 24 -15.00 7.77 -7.57
CA PRO A 24 -13.92 7.74 -8.53
C PRO A 24 -13.10 6.47 -8.35
N VAL A 25 -12.79 5.79 -9.45
CA VAL A 25 -11.92 4.61 -9.48
C VAL A 25 -10.72 4.87 -10.38
N ASP A 26 -9.59 4.20 -10.11
CA ASP A 26 -8.40 4.24 -10.96
C ASP A 26 -8.49 3.28 -12.15
N ASP A 27 -7.42 3.24 -12.95
CA ASP A 27 -7.29 2.38 -14.14
C ASP A 27 -7.38 0.88 -13.83
N LYS A 28 -7.22 0.49 -12.57
CA LYS A 28 -7.34 -0.88 -12.06
C LYS A 28 -8.69 -1.15 -11.40
N GLY A 29 -9.60 -0.18 -11.43
CA GLY A 29 -10.92 -0.28 -10.80
C GLY A 29 -10.88 -0.17 -9.27
N LEU A 30 -9.79 0.32 -8.68
CA LEU A 30 -9.71 0.56 -7.23
C LEU A 30 -10.25 1.94 -6.89
N LEU A 31 -10.95 2.05 -5.77
CA LEU A 31 -11.47 3.32 -5.27
C LEU A 31 -10.33 4.33 -5.04
N ILE A 32 -10.52 5.54 -5.54
CA ILE A 32 -9.67 6.69 -5.27
C ILE A 32 -10.26 7.42 -4.06
N THR A 33 -9.48 7.52 -2.98
CA THR A 33 -9.91 8.16 -1.73
C THR A 33 -9.28 9.55 -1.57
N ASP A 34 -9.62 10.27 -0.50
CA ASP A 34 -9.03 11.55 -0.18
C ASP A 34 -7.66 11.43 0.52
N LYS A 35 -7.23 10.21 0.86
CA LYS A 35 -6.04 9.94 1.66
C LYS A 35 -4.76 10.33 0.94
N ALA A 36 -3.99 11.20 1.59
CA ALA A 36 -2.71 11.72 1.09
C ALA A 36 -1.49 11.08 1.77
N THR A 37 -1.67 10.32 2.85
CA THR A 37 -0.58 9.60 3.50
C THR A 37 0.02 8.56 2.55
N CYS A 38 1.35 8.48 2.55
CA CYS A 38 2.10 7.60 1.65
C CYS A 38 3.43 7.25 2.29
N TYR A 39 3.53 6.09 2.93
CA TYR A 39 4.77 5.57 3.48
C TYR A 39 4.67 4.06 3.74
N MET A 40 5.82 3.41 3.82
CA MET A 40 5.94 2.00 4.20
C MET A 40 6.01 1.89 5.73
N SER A 41 5.12 1.13 6.35
CA SER A 41 5.06 0.97 7.81
C SER A 41 5.86 -0.23 8.32
N SER A 42 6.00 -1.27 7.50
CA SER A 42 6.83 -2.45 7.77
C SER A 42 7.35 -3.08 6.48
N PHE A 43 8.42 -3.87 6.58
CA PHE A 43 8.91 -4.70 5.49
C PHE A 43 9.29 -6.09 6.02
N ASN A 44 8.94 -7.14 5.28
CA ASN A 44 9.31 -8.51 5.58
C ASN A 44 9.75 -9.22 4.29
N LEU A 45 10.55 -10.26 4.47
CA LEU A 45 11.06 -11.08 3.39
C LEU A 45 10.87 -12.54 3.80
N LEU A 46 10.19 -13.33 2.96
CA LEU A 46 9.94 -14.74 3.21
C LEU A 46 10.83 -15.63 2.36
N GLY A 47 11.27 -16.75 2.93
CA GLY A 47 11.96 -17.84 2.23
C GLY A 47 10.99 -18.81 1.57
N SER A 48 11.51 -19.89 0.98
CA SER A 48 10.74 -20.96 0.32
C SER A 48 9.77 -21.69 1.27
N ASP A 49 10.05 -21.69 2.57
CA ASP A 49 9.22 -22.22 3.64
C ASP A 49 8.13 -21.25 4.12
N ASN A 50 8.00 -20.08 3.46
CA ASN A 50 7.15 -18.95 3.85
C ASN A 50 7.40 -18.42 5.28
N GLN A 51 8.59 -18.67 5.85
CA GLN A 51 9.00 -18.07 7.12
C GLN A 51 9.83 -16.81 6.86
N SER A 52 9.85 -15.90 7.85
CA SER A 52 10.69 -14.71 7.76
C SER A 52 12.16 -15.08 7.74
N VAL A 53 12.85 -14.62 6.72
CA VAL A 53 14.31 -14.77 6.59
C VAL A 53 15.06 -13.59 7.20
N LEU A 54 14.37 -12.57 7.72
CA LEU A 54 15.02 -11.40 8.32
C LEU A 54 15.40 -11.66 9.78
N VAL A 55 16.53 -11.11 10.21
CA VAL A 55 16.97 -11.12 11.62
C VAL A 55 16.06 -10.23 12.46
N ARG A 56 15.64 -9.09 11.91
CA ARG A 56 14.62 -8.17 12.45
C ARG A 56 13.69 -7.75 11.32
N VAL A 57 12.39 -7.69 11.60
CA VAL A 57 11.40 -7.08 10.70
C VAL A 57 11.45 -5.57 10.89
N PRO A 58 11.96 -4.79 9.94
CA PRO A 58 12.04 -3.35 10.10
C PRO A 58 10.65 -2.71 10.10
N THR A 59 10.48 -1.74 11.00
CA THR A 59 9.31 -0.86 11.09
C THR A 59 9.78 0.57 11.34
N TYR A 60 8.87 1.54 11.20
CA TYR A 60 9.17 2.92 11.61
C TYR A 60 9.53 3.00 13.11
N SER A 61 8.91 2.16 13.94
CA SER A 61 9.08 2.15 15.40
C SER A 61 10.09 1.12 15.93
N ASN A 62 11.04 0.66 15.10
CA ASN A 62 12.46 0.49 15.48
C ASN A 62 13.33 -0.15 14.37
N GLY A 63 13.57 0.68 13.35
CA GLY A 63 14.79 0.64 12.54
C GLY A 63 14.77 -0.41 11.45
N ASP A 64 14.37 -0.03 10.25
CA ASP A 64 15.31 0.19 9.13
C ASP A 64 14.50 0.61 7.89
N ILE A 65 13.45 1.43 8.13
CA ILE A 65 12.66 2.10 7.10
C ILE A 65 12.86 3.60 7.30
N ASP A 66 13.44 4.25 6.32
CA ASP A 66 13.54 5.70 6.24
C ASP A 66 12.43 6.23 5.34
N THR A 67 11.40 6.83 5.95
CA THR A 67 10.22 7.33 5.23
C THR A 67 10.43 8.71 4.58
N ILE A 68 11.55 9.37 4.91
CA ILE A 68 11.97 10.66 4.36
C ILE A 68 12.81 10.40 3.11
N ASN A 69 13.87 9.60 3.23
CA ASN A 69 14.76 9.23 2.12
C ASN A 69 14.20 8.09 1.26
N CYS A 70 13.09 7.49 1.67
CA CYS A 70 12.45 6.35 1.00
C CYS A 70 13.44 5.19 0.78
N THR A 71 14.07 4.75 1.87
CA THR A 71 14.97 3.59 1.83
C THR A 71 14.57 2.56 2.86
N VAL A 72 14.84 1.29 2.55
CA VAL A 72 14.73 0.18 3.51
C VAL A 72 16.05 -0.56 3.52
N LYS A 73 16.60 -0.79 4.70
CA LYS A 73 17.72 -1.70 4.89
C LYS A 73 17.23 -2.90 5.66
N ALA A 74 17.62 -4.10 5.28
CA ALA A 74 17.22 -5.29 6.01
C ALA A 74 18.38 -6.29 6.04
N VAL A 75 18.48 -7.03 7.13
CA VAL A 75 19.49 -8.07 7.31
C VAL A 75 18.80 -9.42 7.34
N ALA A 76 19.13 -10.28 6.38
CA ALA A 76 18.67 -11.65 6.33
C ALA A 76 19.57 -12.57 7.17
N LYS A 77 18.98 -13.61 7.74
CA LYS A 77 19.66 -14.65 8.52
C LYS A 77 20.74 -15.33 7.66
N TYR A 78 21.83 -15.74 8.31
CA TYR A 78 22.88 -16.51 7.66
C TYR A 78 22.32 -17.72 6.90
N GLY A 79 22.86 -18.00 5.70
CA GLY A 79 22.42 -19.11 4.84
C GLY A 79 21.14 -18.86 4.03
N THR A 80 20.52 -17.68 4.14
CA THR A 80 19.36 -17.32 3.30
C THR A 80 19.74 -17.27 1.82
N ASN A 81 18.98 -17.97 0.97
CA ASN A 81 19.10 -17.84 -0.48
C ASN A 81 18.40 -16.57 -0.99
N LEU A 82 19.11 -15.45 -1.06
CA LEU A 82 18.55 -14.18 -1.53
C LEU A 82 18.11 -14.18 -2.99
N THR A 83 18.55 -15.14 -3.81
CA THR A 83 18.10 -15.25 -5.20
C THR A 83 16.64 -15.73 -5.33
N HIS A 84 16.06 -16.21 -4.22
CA HIS A 84 14.71 -16.77 -4.20
C HIS A 84 13.96 -16.43 -2.92
N VAL A 85 13.48 -15.19 -2.82
CA VAL A 85 12.75 -14.68 -1.66
C VAL A 85 11.48 -13.95 -2.07
N LYS A 86 10.57 -13.75 -1.13
CA LYS A 86 9.27 -13.12 -1.37
C LYS A 86 9.07 -11.89 -0.48
N PRO A 87 9.08 -10.66 -1.02
CA PRO A 87 8.95 -9.45 -0.23
C PRO A 87 7.48 -9.19 0.13
N TYR A 88 7.29 -8.55 1.28
CA TYR A 88 6.01 -8.02 1.77
C TYR A 88 6.26 -6.69 2.46
N CYS A 89 5.28 -5.80 2.42
CA CYS A 89 5.31 -4.59 3.20
C CYS A 89 3.96 -4.29 3.84
N GLY A 90 4.01 -3.60 4.96
CA GLY A 90 2.87 -2.91 5.53
C GLY A 90 2.76 -1.53 4.90
N VAL A 91 1.54 -1.15 4.54
CA VAL A 91 1.14 0.20 4.13
C VAL A 91 -0.19 0.52 4.80
N THR A 92 -0.51 1.81 4.94
CA THR A 92 -1.80 2.28 5.48
C THR A 92 -2.60 3.01 4.39
N ASP A 93 -3.83 3.43 4.72
CA ASP A 93 -4.56 4.50 4.00
C ASP A 93 -4.69 4.34 2.47
N ASP A 94 -5.17 3.18 2.03
CA ASP A 94 -5.52 2.89 0.62
C ASP A 94 -4.35 3.06 -0.38
N ILE A 95 -3.13 2.90 0.12
CA ILE A 95 -1.91 2.91 -0.68
C ILE A 95 -1.84 1.68 -1.58
N THR A 96 -1.42 1.88 -2.83
CA THR A 96 -1.06 0.80 -3.75
C THR A 96 0.45 0.72 -3.95
N VAL A 97 0.98 -0.47 -4.24
CA VAL A 97 2.42 -0.74 -4.41
C VAL A 97 2.69 -1.30 -5.81
N THR A 98 3.65 -0.72 -6.53
CA THR A 98 4.06 -1.14 -7.87
C THR A 98 5.60 -1.25 -7.97
N PRO A 99 6.17 -2.37 -8.45
CA PRO A 99 5.49 -3.61 -8.80
C PRO A 99 4.82 -4.27 -7.58
N SER A 100 3.84 -5.15 -7.83
CA SER A 100 3.20 -5.90 -6.75
C SER A 100 4.22 -6.76 -6.01
N MET A 101 4.22 -6.71 -4.68
CA MET A 101 4.98 -7.62 -3.82
C MET A 101 4.34 -9.03 -3.76
N GLY A 102 4.92 -9.96 -3.00
CA GLY A 102 4.40 -11.33 -2.85
C GLY A 102 4.79 -12.31 -3.96
N LYS A 103 5.67 -11.91 -4.89
CA LYS A 103 6.26 -12.78 -5.93
C LYS A 103 7.71 -13.13 -5.58
N TRP A 104 8.19 -14.26 -6.10
CA TRP A 104 9.59 -14.64 -5.96
C TRP A 104 10.48 -13.68 -6.75
N ILE A 105 11.51 -13.16 -6.09
CA ILE A 105 12.46 -12.19 -6.65
C ILE A 105 13.86 -12.44 -6.10
N ASP A 106 14.87 -12.06 -6.88
CA ASP A 106 16.27 -12.10 -6.49
C ASP A 106 16.68 -10.78 -5.81
N PHE A 107 16.93 -10.81 -4.50
CA PHE A 107 17.36 -9.67 -3.69
C PHE A 107 18.88 -9.57 -3.52
N SER A 108 19.68 -10.20 -4.37
CA SER A 108 21.15 -10.02 -4.41
C SER A 108 21.57 -8.59 -4.76
N THR A 109 20.66 -7.81 -5.35
CA THR A 109 20.82 -6.38 -5.62
C THR A 109 19.62 -5.59 -5.08
N PRO A 110 19.76 -4.26 -4.85
CA PRO A 110 18.66 -3.45 -4.37
C PRO A 110 17.46 -3.40 -5.33
N HIS A 111 16.25 -3.41 -4.78
CA HIS A 111 15.00 -3.32 -5.56
C HIS A 111 14.22 -2.05 -5.26
N LYS A 112 13.49 -1.57 -6.27
CA LYS A 112 12.66 -0.37 -6.17
C LYS A 112 11.18 -0.71 -6.19
N PHE A 113 10.43 -0.11 -5.26
CA PHE A 113 8.97 -0.22 -5.17
C PHE A 113 8.35 1.16 -5.01
N THR A 114 7.39 1.50 -5.86
CA THR A 114 6.64 2.76 -5.77
C THR A 114 5.36 2.56 -4.98
N LEU A 115 5.23 3.30 -3.88
CA LEU A 115 3.98 3.47 -3.14
C LEU A 115 3.22 4.65 -3.75
N ILE A 116 1.91 4.49 -3.94
CA ILE A 116 1.00 5.49 -4.49
C ILE A 116 -0.14 5.70 -3.48
N SER A 117 -0.34 6.93 -3.01
CA SER A 117 -1.38 7.29 -2.03
C SER A 117 -2.81 6.96 -2.50
N GLY A 118 -3.76 6.88 -1.56
CA GLY A 118 -5.18 6.69 -1.85
C GLY A 118 -5.75 7.69 -2.87
N ASN A 119 -5.35 8.96 -2.77
CA ASN A 119 -5.74 10.01 -3.71
C ASN A 119 -4.96 10.04 -5.03
N ARG A 120 -4.03 9.10 -5.25
CA ARG A 120 -3.16 8.95 -6.43
C ARG A 120 -2.26 10.16 -6.77
N LYS A 121 -2.19 11.18 -5.91
CA LYS A 121 -1.38 12.40 -6.14
C LYS A 121 0.04 12.30 -5.59
N ILE A 122 0.30 11.44 -4.59
CA ILE A 122 1.61 11.29 -3.97
C ILE A 122 2.19 9.93 -4.33
N LYS A 123 3.39 9.95 -4.92
CA LYS A 123 4.16 8.76 -5.27
C LYS A 123 5.50 8.78 -4.54
N LYS A 124 5.86 7.70 -3.87
CA LYS A 124 7.14 7.54 -3.18
C LYS A 124 7.82 6.26 -3.65
N GLU A 125 8.99 6.40 -4.26
CA GLU A 125 9.83 5.26 -4.65
C GLU A 125 10.73 4.86 -3.50
N TYR A 126 10.52 3.66 -2.96
CA TYR A 126 11.37 3.06 -1.94
C TYR A 126 12.45 2.20 -2.59
N THR A 127 13.71 2.42 -2.21
CA THR A 127 14.82 1.51 -2.53
C THR A 127 15.10 0.58 -1.35
N ILE A 128 14.97 -0.72 -1.56
CA ILE A 128 15.13 -1.77 -0.55
C ILE A 128 16.46 -2.48 -0.80
N THR A 129 17.32 -2.51 0.21
CA THR A 129 18.60 -3.22 0.21
C THR A 129 18.58 -4.30 1.27
N VAL A 130 18.93 -5.53 0.89
CA VAL A 130 19.02 -6.67 1.80
C VAL A 130 20.46 -7.17 1.84
N THR A 131 21.01 -7.33 3.03
CA THR A 131 22.33 -7.94 3.25
C THR A 131 22.19 -9.24 4.02
N ILE A 132 23.22 -10.08 4.00
CA ILE A 132 23.31 -11.27 4.86
C ILE A 132 23.97 -10.88 6.19
N GLN A 133 23.50 -11.48 7.28
CA GLN A 133 24.14 -11.39 8.59
C GLN A 133 25.60 -11.87 8.52
N GLU A 134 26.51 -11.04 9.03
CA GLU A 134 27.93 -11.40 9.23
C GLU A 134 28.12 -12.42 10.36
#